data_AF-A0A1N6PIQ2-F1
#
_entry.id   AF-A0A1N6PIQ2-F1
#
_cell.length_a   1.000
_cell.length_b   1.000
_cell.length_c   1.000
_cell.angle_alpha   90.00
_cell.angle_beta   90.00
_cell.angle_gamma   90.00
#
_symmetry.space_group_name_H-M   'P 1'
#
loop_
_entity.id
_entity.type
_entity.pdbx_description
1 polymer ?
#
loop_
_entity_poly.entity_id
_entity_poly.type
_entity_poly.pdbx_seq_one_letter_code
_entity_poly.pdbx_strand_id
1 'polypeptide(L)'
;MNSLLSQVRPSEFINKKTAEFIARITSDDDYGTGVHRGEDLYEVGGFIVHFFSEEKVKHLAKGFNMVEINEFEEGGLPRKLFQVTLKKIDNN
;
A
#
# COMPACT_ATOMS: atom_id res chain seq x y z
N MET A 1 -48.19 18.00 -7.88
CA MET A 1 -47.14 17.62 -8.85
C MET A 1 -45.81 17.63 -8.12
N ASN A 2 -45.44 16.47 -7.58
CA ASN A 2 -44.11 16.24 -7.03
C ASN A 2 -43.14 16.08 -8.20
N SER A 3 -42.10 16.92 -8.27
CA SER A 3 -40.86 16.52 -8.92
C SER A 3 -39.78 16.63 -7.88
N LEU A 4 -39.41 15.45 -7.38
CA LEU A 4 -38.25 15.23 -6.53
C LEU A 4 -37.03 15.79 -7.24
N LEU A 5 -36.52 16.91 -6.74
CA LEU A 5 -35.09 17.20 -6.83
C LEU A 5 -34.41 16.08 -6.05
N SER A 6 -34.13 14.96 -6.72
CA SER A 6 -33.25 13.94 -6.20
C SER A 6 -31.95 14.65 -5.86
N GLN A 7 -31.71 14.78 -4.56
CA GLN A 7 -30.45 15.26 -4.04
C GLN A 7 -29.37 14.43 -4.73
N VAL A 8 -28.65 15.06 -5.65
CA VAL A 8 -27.31 14.61 -6.00
C VAL A 8 -26.63 14.57 -4.64
N ARG A 9 -26.44 13.37 -4.09
CA ARG A 9 -25.45 13.20 -3.03
C ARG A 9 -24.19 13.69 -3.70
N PRO A 10 -23.59 14.82 -3.28
CA PRO A 10 -22.26 15.13 -3.75
C PRO A 10 -21.47 13.92 -3.28
N SER A 11 -21.08 13.02 -4.19
CA SER A 11 -19.91 12.22 -3.95
C SER A 11 -18.86 13.28 -3.72
N GLU A 12 -18.57 13.52 -2.44
CA GLU A 12 -17.64 14.50 -1.94
C GLU A 12 -16.50 14.55 -2.93
N PHE A 13 -16.24 15.75 -3.44
CA PHE A 13 -15.05 16.07 -4.19
C PHE A 13 -13.92 15.19 -3.69
N ILE A 14 -13.55 14.13 -4.43
CA ILE A 14 -12.41 13.32 -4.04
C ILE A 14 -11.24 14.28 -4.17
N ASN A 15 -10.82 14.80 -3.03
CA ASN A 15 -9.61 15.56 -2.91
C ASN A 15 -8.51 14.56 -3.28
N LYS A 16 -8.09 14.54 -4.56
CA LYS A 16 -7.17 13.58 -5.19
C LYS A 16 -5.74 13.70 -4.63
N LYS A 17 -5.61 13.68 -3.31
CA LYS A 17 -4.37 13.82 -2.55
C LYS A 17 -4.02 12.55 -1.79
N THR A 18 -4.81 11.49 -1.92
CA THR A 18 -4.53 10.18 -1.32
C THR A 18 -3.77 9.30 -2.32
N ALA A 19 -2.77 8.57 -1.84
CA ALA A 19 -2.06 7.53 -2.56
C ALA A 19 -2.15 6.22 -1.76
N GLU A 20 -2.34 5.12 -2.47
CA GLU A 20 -2.45 3.78 -1.88
C GLU A 20 -1.49 2.83 -2.59
N PHE A 21 -0.78 2.00 -1.84
CA PHE A 21 0.04 0.94 -2.40
C PHE A 21 0.00 -0.32 -1.53
N ILE A 22 0.28 -1.45 -2.17
CA ILE A 22 0.40 -2.75 -1.52
C ILE A 22 1.82 -3.27 -1.73
N ALA A 23 2.45 -3.77 -0.68
CA ALA A 23 3.80 -4.31 -0.72
C ALA A 23 3.90 -5.62 0.05
N ARG A 24 4.69 -6.57 -0.46
CA ARG A 24 5.08 -7.77 0.28
C ARG A 24 5.97 -7.41 1.45
N ILE A 25 5.83 -8.10 2.58
CA ILE A 25 6.49 -7.69 3.83
C ILE A 25 7.55 -8.68 4.28
N THR A 26 8.53 -8.22 5.05
CA THR A 26 9.66 -9.05 5.51
C THR A 26 9.27 -10.20 6.46
N SER A 27 8.04 -10.23 6.97
CA SER A 27 7.50 -11.36 7.75
C SER A 27 6.79 -12.41 6.89
N ASP A 28 6.67 -12.20 5.58
CA ASP A 28 6.17 -13.20 4.61
C ASP A 28 7.09 -14.43 4.62
N ASP A 29 6.50 -15.62 4.54
CA ASP A 29 7.25 -16.87 4.67
C ASP A 29 8.21 -17.12 3.48
N ASP A 30 7.99 -16.43 2.34
CA ASP A 30 8.90 -16.43 1.19
C ASP A 30 10.09 -15.46 1.38
N TYR A 31 10.14 -14.65 2.44
CA TYR A 31 11.24 -13.72 2.68
C TYR A 31 12.56 -14.48 2.86
N GLY A 32 13.60 -14.07 2.14
CA GLY A 32 14.90 -14.77 2.16
C GLY A 32 14.98 -15.95 1.19
N THR A 33 13.90 -16.31 0.50
CA THR A 33 13.89 -17.42 -0.47
C THR A 33 14.33 -16.94 -1.85
N GLY A 34 14.99 -17.82 -2.62
CA GLY A 34 15.47 -17.51 -3.97
C GLY A 34 16.89 -16.93 -4.01
N VAL A 35 17.25 -16.30 -5.12
CA VAL A 35 18.60 -15.71 -5.31
C VAL A 35 18.59 -14.27 -4.82
N HIS A 36 19.37 -13.96 -3.79
CA HIS A 36 19.50 -12.60 -3.26
C HIS A 36 20.10 -11.65 -4.31
N ARG A 37 19.47 -10.49 -4.50
CA ARG A 37 19.87 -9.45 -5.46
C ARG A 37 20.26 -8.12 -4.82
N GLY A 38 20.43 -8.11 -3.50
CA GLY A 38 20.76 -6.92 -2.71
C GLY A 38 19.55 -6.39 -1.94
N GLU A 39 19.81 -5.71 -0.82
CA GLU A 39 18.78 -5.29 0.14
C GLU A 39 17.78 -6.42 0.45
N ASP A 40 16.48 -6.16 0.35
CA ASP A 40 15.39 -7.09 0.59
C ASP A 40 14.80 -7.61 -0.75
N LEU A 41 15.63 -7.71 -1.79
CA LEU A 41 15.26 -8.16 -3.14
C LEU A 41 15.73 -9.60 -3.40
N TYR A 42 14.81 -10.44 -3.86
CA TYR A 42 15.07 -11.85 -4.15
C TYR A 42 14.49 -12.26 -5.50
N GLU A 43 15.29 -12.95 -6.32
CA GLU A 43 14.81 -13.53 -7.57
C GLU A 43 14.23 -14.93 -7.35
N VAL A 44 12.97 -15.11 -7.72
CA VAL A 44 12.22 -16.37 -7.66
C VAL A 44 11.46 -16.54 -8.97
N GLY A 45 11.65 -17.68 -9.64
CA GLY A 45 10.89 -18.03 -10.85
C GLY A 45 11.04 -17.05 -12.02
N GLY A 46 12.17 -16.33 -12.11
CA GLY A 46 12.42 -15.33 -13.16
C GLY A 46 11.89 -13.93 -12.86
N PHE A 47 11.39 -13.67 -11.65
CA PHE A 47 10.94 -12.35 -11.20
C PHE A 47 11.69 -11.94 -9.93
N ILE A 48 11.86 -10.62 -9.74
CA ILE A 48 12.41 -10.07 -8.50
C ILE A 48 11.26 -9.61 -7.61
N VAL A 49 11.25 -10.09 -6.37
CA VAL A 49 10.31 -9.68 -5.32
C VAL A 49 11.04 -8.79 -4.33
N HIS A 50 10.45 -7.63 -4.01
CA HIS A 50 10.94 -6.73 -2.97
C HIS A 50 10.06 -6.85 -1.72
N PHE A 51 10.68 -7.18 -0.60
CA PHE A 51 10.00 -7.24 0.69
C PHE A 51 10.24 -5.97 1.51
N PHE A 52 9.20 -5.45 2.12
CA PHE A 52 9.20 -4.17 2.83
C PHE A 52 9.08 -4.40 4.33
N SER A 53 9.95 -3.77 5.10
CA SER A 53 9.73 -3.59 6.54
C SER A 53 8.84 -2.38 6.79
N GLU A 54 8.22 -2.32 7.97
CA GLU A 54 7.45 -1.13 8.38
C GLU A 54 8.34 0.13 8.39
N GLU A 55 9.62 -0.01 8.76
CA GLU A 55 10.60 1.08 8.71
C GLU A 55 10.85 1.59 7.28
N LYS A 56 10.97 0.69 6.29
CA LYS A 56 11.13 1.05 4.88
C LYS A 56 9.87 1.77 4.37
N VAL A 57 8.68 1.30 4.73
CA VAL A 57 7.42 1.98 4.44
C VAL A 57 7.41 3.40 5.00
N LYS A 58 7.72 3.56 6.30
CA LYS A 58 7.81 4.89 6.96
C LYS A 58 8.85 5.79 6.30
N HIS A 59 9.98 5.23 5.87
CA HIS A 59 11.01 5.97 5.15
C HIS A 59 10.52 6.48 3.80
N LEU A 60 9.85 5.65 3.01
CA LEU A 60 9.31 6.02 1.70
C LEU A 60 8.15 6.99 1.79
N ALA A 61 7.39 6.94 2.88
CA ALA A 61 6.28 7.86 3.14
C ALA A 61 6.73 9.26 3.58
N LYS A 62 8.04 9.53 3.73
CA LYS A 62 8.54 10.88 4.04
C LYS A 62 8.02 11.90 3.02
N GLY A 63 7.47 13.00 3.51
CA GLY A 63 6.82 14.03 2.68
C GLY A 63 5.32 13.81 2.44
N PHE A 64 4.76 12.73 3.00
CA PHE A 64 3.32 12.47 3.07
C PHE A 64 2.88 12.34 4.54
N ASN A 65 1.59 12.55 4.79
CA ASN A 65 0.94 12.14 6.03
C ASN A 65 0.62 10.65 5.91
N MET A 66 1.18 9.83 6.81
CA MET A 66 0.79 8.43 6.94
C MET A 66 -0.63 8.37 7.49
N VAL A 67 -1.57 7.85 6.70
CA VAL A 67 -2.96 7.70 7.13
C VAL A 67 -3.14 6.35 7.81
N GLU A 68 -2.65 5.29 7.17
CA GLU A 68 -2.86 3.92 7.64
C GLU A 68 -1.80 2.97 7.05
N ILE A 69 -1.42 1.96 7.85
CA ILE A 69 -0.67 0.78 7.40
C ILE A 69 -1.42 -0.42 7.97
N ASN A 70 -1.97 -1.26 7.10
CA ASN A 70 -2.68 -2.47 7.47
C ASN A 70 -1.94 -3.70 6.98
N GLU A 71 -1.77 -4.69 7.85
CA GLU A 71 -1.28 -6.01 7.47
C GLU A 71 -2.43 -6.93 7.11
N PHE A 72 -2.29 -7.68 6.02
CA PHE A 72 -3.25 -8.71 5.62
C PHE A 72 -2.59 -9.84 4.85
N GLU A 73 -3.34 -10.93 4.68
CA GLU A 73 -2.90 -12.13 3.97
C GLU A 73 -3.69 -12.35 2.68
N GLU A 74 -3.02 -12.82 1.62
CA GLU A 74 -3.66 -13.13 0.33
C GLU A 74 -3.23 -14.51 -0.21
N GLY A 75 -4.21 -15.34 -0.58
CA GLY A 75 -3.98 -16.61 -1.31
C GLY A 75 -3.95 -17.88 -0.45
N GLY A 76 -3.71 -19.03 -1.09
CA GLY A 76 -3.75 -20.36 -0.46
C GLY A 76 -2.46 -20.79 0.26
N LEU A 77 -1.33 -20.16 -0.08
CA LEU A 77 -0.13 -20.03 0.75
C LEU A 77 -0.04 -18.54 1.07
N PRO A 78 -0.51 -18.09 2.24
CA PRO A 78 -0.87 -16.70 2.43
C PRO A 78 0.35 -15.79 2.32
N ARG A 79 0.34 -14.94 1.30
CA ARG A 79 1.31 -13.84 1.17
C ARG A 79 1.00 -12.82 2.22
N LYS A 80 2.00 -12.38 2.98
CA LYS A 80 1.82 -11.31 3.96
C LYS A 80 2.12 -9.98 3.29
N LEU A 81 1.18 -9.05 3.41
CA LEU A 81 1.15 -7.80 2.66
C LEU A 81 0.88 -6.62 3.60
N PHE A 82 1.49 -5.48 3.30
CA PHE A 82 1.02 -4.18 3.77
C PHE A 82 0.08 -3.59 2.73
N GLN A 83 -1.05 -3.04 3.17
CA GLN A 83 -1.78 -1.99 2.48
C GLN A 83 -1.45 -0.66 3.16
N VAL A 84 -0.91 0.29 2.40
CA VAL A 84 -0.48 1.58 2.92
C VAL A 84 -1.30 2.69 2.27
N THR A 85 -1.87 3.56 3.11
CA THR A 85 -2.63 4.74 2.69
C THR A 85 -1.89 5.99 3.12
N LEU A 86 -1.60 6.86 2.16
CA LEU A 86 -0.87 8.11 2.36
C LEU A 86 -1.72 9.29 1.90
N LYS A 87 -1.56 10.44 2.56
CA LYS A 87 -2.15 11.70 2.12
C LYS A 87 -1.06 12.73 1.87
N LYS A 88 -1.11 13.41 0.73
CA LYS A 88 -0.20 14.52 0.41
C LYS A 88 -0.24 15.56 1.52
N ILE A 89 0.93 16.03 1.95
CA ILE A 89 1.03 17.18 2.86
C ILE A 89 0.63 18.43 2.07
N ASP A 90 -0.31 19.19 2.63
CA ASP A 90 -0.71 20.47 2.06
C ASP A 90 0.27 21.54 2.56
N ASN A 91 1.09 22.04 1.63
CA ASN A 91 1.88 23.25 1.88
C ASN A 91 0.95 24.43 1.63
N ASN A 92 0.47 25.04 2.71
CA ASN A 92 -0.34 26.27 2.68
C ASN A 92 0.55 27.50 2.47
#